data_AF-A0A3P7X0K2-F1
#
_entry.id   AF-A0A3P7X0K2-F1
#
_cell.length_a   1.000
_cell.length_b   1.000
_cell.length_c   1.000
_cell.angle_alpha   90.00
_cell.angle_beta   90.00
_cell.angle_gamma   90.00
#
_symmetry.space_group_name_H-M   'P 1'
#
loop_
_entity.id
_entity.type
_entity.pdbx_description
1 polymer ?
#
loop_
_entity_poly.entity_id
_entity_poly.type
_entity_poly.pdbx_seq_one_letter_code
_entity_poly.pdbx_strand_id
1 'polypeptide(L)'
;MVTIENEDISLLFDENGLVSSITEKASNKTYPFRQQFFYYKGVMNDTQPSGAYVFRPDGDAIKVEKAQLEVIKGDLVQEVRQTFNSWIAQVIRLKKGTKPIEFDWIIGPIPKEAKCVRC
;
A
#
# COMPACT_ATOMS: atom_id res chain seq x y z
N MET A 1 5.03 3.66 -16.79
CA MET A 1 3.91 4.23 -15.99
C MET A 1 2.66 3.42 -16.30
N VAL A 2 1.86 3.10 -15.28
CA VAL A 2 0.64 2.26 -15.40
C VAL A 2 -0.57 3.09 -14.96
N THR A 3 -1.72 2.88 -15.60
CA THR A 3 -2.96 3.57 -15.26
C THR A 3 -4.13 2.59 -15.18
N ILE A 4 -4.96 2.74 -14.14
CA ILE A 4 -6.31 2.15 -14.06
C ILE A 4 -7.35 3.25 -13.88
N GLU A 5 -8.57 3.00 -14.34
CA GLU A 5 -9.63 4.00 -14.30
C GLU A 5 -11.03 3.39 -14.22
N ASN A 6 -11.99 4.19 -13.77
CA ASN A 6 -13.43 3.96 -13.94
C ASN A 6 -14.10 5.23 -14.53
N GLU A 7 -15.41 5.38 -14.39
CA GLU A 7 -16.15 6.52 -14.95
C GLU A 7 -15.75 7.87 -14.33
N ASP A 8 -15.40 7.89 -13.04
CA ASP A 8 -15.20 9.11 -12.26
C ASP A 8 -13.72 9.44 -12.02
N ILE A 9 -12.87 8.40 -11.89
CA ILE A 9 -11.50 8.53 -11.39
C ILE A 9 -10.50 7.78 -12.28
N SER A 10 -9.30 8.32 -12.41
CA SER A 10 -8.12 7.65 -12.95
C SER A 10 -6.96 7.69 -11.96
N LEU A 11 -6.24 6.57 -11.84
CA LEU A 11 -5.09 6.39 -10.96
C LEU A 11 -3.83 6.16 -11.77
N LEU A 12 -2.79 6.95 -11.49
CA LEU A 12 -1.48 6.80 -12.11
C LEU A 12 -0.49 6.15 -11.14
N PHE A 13 0.30 5.23 -11.68
CA PHE A 13 1.39 4.55 -11.00
C PHE A 13 2.73 4.92 -11.62
N ASP A 14 3.69 5.26 -10.76
CA ASP A 14 5.05 5.65 -11.14
C ASP A 14 5.93 4.44 -11.51
N GLU A 15 7.20 4.71 -11.82
CA GLU A 15 8.20 3.70 -12.17
C GLU A 15 8.58 2.77 -11.01
N ASN A 16 8.28 3.17 -9.76
CA ASN A 16 8.46 2.33 -8.57
C ASN A 16 7.23 1.44 -8.30
N GLY A 17 6.20 1.52 -9.15
CA GLY A 17 4.95 0.81 -8.96
C GLY A 17 4.08 1.41 -7.86
N LEU A 18 4.26 2.68 -7.51
CA LEU A 18 3.52 3.36 -6.45
C LEU A 18 2.52 4.34 -7.03
N VAL A 19 1.38 4.52 -6.35
CA VAL A 19 0.39 5.52 -6.77
C VAL A 19 1.07 6.90 -6.69
N SER A 20 0.95 7.67 -7.77
CA SER A 20 1.55 9.00 -7.91
C SER A 20 0.52 10.13 -8.00
N SER A 21 -0.65 9.85 -8.58
CA SER A 21 -1.71 10.85 -8.71
C SER A 21 -3.09 10.22 -8.89
N ILE A 22 -4.10 11.00 -8.51
CA ILE A 22 -5.52 10.74 -8.74
C ILE A 22 -6.04 11.83 -9.67
N THR A 23 -6.73 11.46 -10.74
CA THR A 23 -7.42 12.40 -11.63
C THR A 23 -8.93 12.24 -11.48
N GLU A 24 -9.62 13.30 -11.10
CA GLU A 24 -11.08 13.39 -11.13
C GLU A 24 -11.53 13.79 -12.53
N LYS A 25 -12.27 12.91 -13.21
CA LYS A 25 -12.62 13.08 -14.62
C LYS A 25 -13.67 14.15 -14.85
N ALA A 26 -14.63 14.28 -13.94
CA ALA A 26 -15.72 15.27 -14.07
C ALA A 26 -15.21 16.71 -14.10
N SER A 27 -14.17 17.01 -13.30
CA SER A 27 -13.55 18.34 -13.22
C SER A 27 -12.26 18.46 -14.04
N ASN A 28 -11.77 17.35 -14.60
CA ASN A 28 -10.47 17.21 -15.24
C ASN A 28 -9.30 17.71 -14.37
N LYS A 29 -9.40 17.54 -13.05
CA LYS A 29 -8.37 17.94 -12.09
C LYS A 29 -7.53 16.74 -11.67
N THR A 30 -6.21 16.93 -11.68
CA THR A 30 -5.25 15.93 -11.19
C THR A 30 -4.64 16.39 -9.88
N TYR A 31 -4.68 15.50 -8.90
CA TYR A 31 -4.15 15.69 -7.56
C TYR A 31 -2.93 14.80 -7.36
N PRO A 32 -1.79 15.35 -6.90
CA PRO A 32 -0.67 14.51 -6.49
C PRO A 32 -1.09 13.68 -5.28
N PHE A 33 -0.88 12.37 -5.36
CA PHE A 33 -1.30 11.45 -4.32
C PHE A 33 -0.33 10.27 -4.24
N ARG A 34 0.35 10.17 -3.09
CA ARG A 34 1.40 9.17 -2.86
C ARG A 34 0.96 8.21 -1.76
N GLN A 35 0.76 6.95 -2.10
CA GLN A 35 0.54 5.88 -1.13
C GLN A 35 1.79 5.00 -1.03
N GLN A 36 2.24 4.74 0.20
CA GLN A 36 3.44 3.95 0.49
C GLN A 36 3.30 3.21 1.82
N PHE A 37 3.99 2.08 1.94
CA PHE A 37 4.15 1.37 3.20
C PHE A 37 5.44 1.79 3.91
N PHE A 38 5.34 1.90 5.23
CA PHE A 38 6.45 2.11 6.14
C PHE A 38 6.30 1.18 7.34
N TYR A 39 7.39 0.93 8.05
CA TYR A 39 7.34 0.23 9.34
C TYR A 39 8.33 0.85 10.32
N TYR A 40 8.04 0.73 11.61
CA TYR A 40 8.94 1.14 12.69
C TYR A 40 9.59 -0.09 13.33
N LYS A 41 10.85 0.03 13.72
CA LYS A 41 11.44 -0.85 14.71
C LYS A 41 10.96 -0.40 16.08
N GLY A 42 10.57 -1.34 16.95
CA GLY A 42 10.19 -1.02 18.32
C GLY A 42 11.39 -1.13 19.26
N VAL A 43 11.50 -0.24 20.23
CA VAL A 43 12.51 -0.36 21.30
C VAL A 43 12.26 -1.66 22.08
N MET A 44 13.29 -2.51 22.23
CA MET A 44 13.17 -3.83 22.88
C MET A 44 13.84 -3.88 24.26
N ASN A 45 15.04 -3.30 24.40
CA ASN A 45 15.88 -3.44 25.60
C ASN A 45 16.04 -2.09 26.30
N ASP A 46 14.97 -1.61 26.92
CA ASP A 46 14.97 -0.37 27.71
C ASP A 46 13.91 -0.47 28.82
N THR A 47 13.96 0.45 29.78
CA THR A 47 12.98 0.66 30.87
C THR A 47 11.54 0.78 30.40
N GLN A 48 11.31 1.18 29.15
CA GLN A 48 9.99 1.25 28.53
C GLN A 48 10.03 0.69 27.09
N PRO A 49 9.94 -0.63 26.89
CA PRO A 49 9.93 -1.22 25.56
C PRO A 49 8.59 -1.00 24.85
N SER A 50 8.60 -1.13 23.52
CA SER A 50 7.36 -1.18 22.75
C SER A 50 6.68 -2.55 22.90
N GLY A 51 5.35 -2.58 22.90
CA GLY A 51 4.59 -3.82 23.08
C GLY A 51 3.11 -3.64 22.74
N ALA A 52 2.26 -4.50 23.29
CA ALA A 52 0.81 -4.51 23.01
C ALA A 52 0.09 -3.19 23.34
N TYR A 53 0.63 -2.42 24.30
CA TYR A 53 0.01 -1.18 24.80
C TYR A 53 0.83 0.07 24.48
N VAL A 54 2.15 -0.06 24.32
CA VAL A 54 3.07 1.07 24.14
C VAL A 54 3.66 1.02 22.75
N PHE A 55 3.36 2.04 21.95
CA PHE A 55 4.04 2.30 20.68
C PHE A 55 5.26 3.19 20.96
N ARG A 56 6.46 2.60 20.92
CA ARG A 56 7.72 3.33 21.10
C ARG A 56 8.70 2.97 19.96
N PRO A 57 8.77 3.79 18.91
CA PRO A 57 9.67 3.54 17.80
C PRO A 57 11.13 3.75 18.20
N ASP A 58 12.01 2.90 17.66
CA ASP A 58 13.46 3.00 17.72
C ASP A 58 13.96 3.68 16.43
N GLY A 59 13.88 5.01 16.42
CA GLY A 59 14.20 5.86 15.27
C GLY A 59 13.03 6.08 14.30
N ASP A 60 13.37 6.50 13.08
CA ASP A 60 12.42 6.90 12.06
C ASP A 60 11.73 5.73 11.36
N ALA A 61 10.62 6.04 10.66
CA ALA A 61 9.89 5.09 9.85
C ALA A 61 10.76 4.59 8.68
N ILE A 62 10.86 3.28 8.51
CA ILE A 62 11.61 2.66 7.42
C ILE A 62 10.68 2.47 6.24
N LYS A 63 11.02 3.09 5.11
CA LYS A 63 10.24 3.06 3.87
C LYS A 63 10.34 1.70 3.17
N VAL A 64 9.22 1.27 2.58
CA VAL A 64 9.18 0.18 1.60
C VAL A 64 9.07 0.80 0.21
N GLU A 65 10.14 0.70 -0.58
CA GLU A 65 10.37 1.66 -1.67
C GLU A 65 9.67 1.35 -2.99
N LYS A 66 9.42 0.08 -3.31
CA LYS A 66 8.96 -0.33 -4.65
C LYS A 66 7.97 -1.49 -4.57
N ALA A 67 7.10 -1.56 -5.57
CA ALA A 67 6.18 -2.68 -5.78
C ALA A 67 6.30 -3.21 -7.21
N GLN A 68 6.29 -4.53 -7.34
CA GLN A 68 6.03 -5.19 -8.61
C GLN A 68 4.53 -5.13 -8.89
N LEU A 69 4.16 -4.79 -10.13
CA LEU A 69 2.77 -4.62 -10.53
C LEU A 69 2.29 -5.79 -11.40
N GLU A 70 1.11 -6.31 -11.07
CA GLU A 70 0.25 -7.07 -11.97
C GLU A 70 -1.01 -6.22 -12.23
N VAL A 71 -1.33 -5.97 -13.51
CA VAL A 71 -2.42 -5.08 -13.92
C VAL A 71 -3.51 -5.91 -14.58
N ILE A 72 -4.73 -5.79 -14.07
CA ILE A 72 -5.89 -6.53 -14.56
C ILE A 72 -6.99 -5.54 -14.91
N LYS A 73 -7.43 -5.57 -16.16
CA LYS A 73 -8.51 -4.71 -16.66
C LYS A 73 -9.65 -5.58 -17.17
N GLY A 74 -10.74 -5.63 -16.41
CA GLY A 74 -11.97 -6.31 -16.79
C GLY A 74 -13.13 -5.33 -16.97
N ASP A 75 -14.27 -5.85 -17.42
CA ASP A 75 -15.45 -5.04 -17.78
C ASP A 75 -16.13 -4.34 -16.59
N LEU A 76 -15.98 -4.92 -15.39
CA LEU A 76 -16.60 -4.42 -14.15
C LEU A 76 -15.59 -3.80 -13.18
N VAL A 77 -14.31 -4.13 -13.32
CA VAL A 77 -13.27 -3.70 -12.39
C VAL A 77 -11.93 -3.61 -13.11
N GLN A 78 -11.19 -2.55 -12.81
CA GLN A 78 -9.76 -2.50 -13.06
C GLN A 78 -9.03 -2.59 -11.72
N GLU A 79 -8.04 -3.47 -11.63
CA GLU A 79 -7.23 -3.64 -10.43
C GLU A 79 -5.74 -3.67 -10.73
N VAL A 80 -4.95 -3.17 -9.77
CA VAL A 80 -3.50 -3.33 -9.74
C VAL A 80 -3.14 -4.07 -8.47
N ARG A 81 -2.44 -5.19 -8.63
CA ARG A 81 -1.85 -5.94 -7.52
C ARG A 81 -0.40 -5.51 -7.38
N GLN A 82 -0.07 -4.99 -6.21
CA GLN A 82 1.25 -4.54 -5.81
C GLN A 82 1.87 -5.58 -4.87
N THR A 83 2.98 -6.18 -5.29
CA THR A 83 3.81 -7.02 -4.41
C THR A 83 5.07 -6.23 -4.04
N PHE A 84 5.19 -5.85 -2.77
CA PHE A 84 6.33 -5.06 -2.30
C PHE A 84 7.49 -5.95 -1.84
N ASN A 85 7.17 -7.00 -1.10
CA ASN A 85 8.11 -8.01 -0.62
C ASN A 85 7.33 -9.27 -0.19
N SER A 86 8.01 -10.25 0.41
CA SER A 86 7.41 -11.53 0.81
C SER A 86 6.32 -11.45 1.88
N TRP A 87 6.14 -10.30 2.54
CA TRP A 87 5.20 -10.13 3.65
C TRP A 87 4.29 -8.90 3.51
N ILE A 88 4.38 -8.17 2.38
CA ILE A 88 3.50 -7.03 2.08
C ILE A 88 3.03 -7.12 0.62
N ALA A 89 1.72 -7.24 0.48
CA ALA A 89 1.02 -7.10 -0.80
C ALA A 89 -0.19 -6.18 -0.64
N GLN A 90 -0.58 -5.52 -1.73
CA GLN A 90 -1.77 -4.67 -1.78
C GLN A 90 -2.49 -4.87 -3.12
N VAL A 91 -3.82 -4.83 -3.11
CA VAL A 91 -4.65 -4.76 -4.31
C VAL A 91 -5.38 -3.44 -4.29
N ILE A 92 -5.23 -2.67 -5.36
CA ILE A 92 -5.95 -1.41 -5.56
C ILE A 92 -7.02 -1.65 -6.62
N ARG A 93 -8.29 -1.36 -6.32
CA ARG A 93 -9.41 -1.57 -7.25
C ARG A 93 -10.18 -0.30 -7.53
N LEU A 94 -10.55 -0.13 -8.79
CA LEU A 94 -11.58 0.79 -9.25
C LEU A 94 -12.71 -0.03 -9.85
N LYS A 95 -13.84 -0.07 -9.15
CA LYS A 95 -15.05 -0.73 -9.64
C LYS A 95 -15.88 0.24 -10.47
N LYS A 96 -16.56 -0.34 -11.47
CA LYS A 96 -17.49 0.38 -12.33
C LYS A 96 -18.72 0.84 -11.52
N GLY A 97 -19.17 2.07 -11.76
CA GLY A 97 -20.36 2.63 -11.10
C GLY A 97 -20.20 2.97 -9.61
N THR A 98 -18.98 2.95 -9.09
CA THR A 98 -18.69 3.33 -7.70
C THR A 98 -17.56 4.36 -7.65
N LYS A 99 -17.68 5.35 -6.77
CA LYS A 99 -16.66 6.40 -6.59
C LYS A 99 -15.44 6.03 -5.76
N PRO A 100 -15.49 5.19 -4.71
CA PRO A 100 -14.33 4.98 -3.85
C PRO A 100 -13.23 4.19 -4.57
N ILE A 101 -11.99 4.52 -4.21
CA ILE A 101 -10.82 3.71 -4.53
C ILE A 101 -10.66 2.69 -3.40
N GLU A 102 -10.64 1.41 -3.73
CA GLU A 102 -10.45 0.36 -2.73
C GLU A 102 -8.96 0.02 -2.62
N PHE A 103 -8.43 0.08 -1.41
CA PHE A 103 -7.08 -0.37 -1.07
C PHE A 103 -7.19 -1.54 -0.10
N ASP A 104 -6.92 -2.76 -0.59
CA ASP A 104 -6.89 -3.96 0.23
C ASP A 104 -5.45 -4.41 0.42
N TRP A 105 -4.99 -4.50 1.66
CA TRP A 105 -3.60 -4.90 1.96
C TRP A 105 -3.54 -6.20 2.76
N ILE A 106 -2.49 -6.97 2.49
CA ILE A 106 -2.11 -8.16 3.23
C ILE A 106 -0.72 -7.91 3.78
N ILE A 107 -0.61 -7.92 5.12
CA ILE A 107 0.66 -7.77 5.83
C ILE A 107 0.84 -9.01 6.69
N GLY A 108 1.85 -9.82 6.38
CA GLY A 108 2.23 -10.95 7.20
C GLY A 108 2.78 -12.16 6.44
N PRO A 109 3.45 -13.08 7.15
CA PRO A 109 3.92 -12.91 8.52
C PRO A 109 5.02 -11.84 8.58
N ILE A 110 4.98 -10.95 9.59
CA ILE A 110 6.03 -9.95 9.73
C ILE A 110 7.34 -10.70 10.00
N PRO A 111 8.49 -10.35 9.40
CA PRO A 111 9.70 -11.18 9.47
C PRO A 111 10.18 -11.59 10.88
N LYS A 112 9.85 -10.82 11.92
CA LYS A 112 10.12 -11.18 13.32
C LYS A 112 9.23 -12.33 13.84
N GLU A 113 8.01 -12.44 13.33
CA GLU A 113 7.02 -13.46 13.69
C GLU A 113 7.28 -14.78 12.97
N ALA A 114 7.78 -14.73 11.73
CA ALA A 114 8.15 -15.91 10.95
C ALA A 114 9.23 -16.79 11.62
N LYS A 115 9.97 -16.24 12.61
CA LYS A 115 10.98 -16.98 13.38
C LYS A 115 10.46 -17.58 14.69
N CYS A 116 9.25 -17.25 15.18
CA CYS A 116 8.75 -17.84 16.42
C CYS A 116 8.02 -19.16 16.15
N VAL A 117 8.75 -20.27 16.30
CA VAL A 117 8.18 -21.64 16.30
C VAL A 117 7.88 -22.13 17.73
N ARG A 118 8.33 -21.40 18.76
CA ARG A 118 8.00 -21.62 20.17
C ARG A 118 8.04 -20.29 20.94
N CYS A 119 6.92 -19.61 20.91
CA CYS A 119 6.45 -18.69 21.93
C CYS A 119 5.35 -19.49 22.67
#